data_AF-A0A6I1QML4-F1
#
_entry.id   AF-A0A6I1QML4-F1
#
_cell.length_a   1.000
_cell.length_b   1.000
_cell.length_c   1.000
_cell.angle_alpha   90.00
_cell.angle_beta   90.00
_cell.angle_gamma   90.00
#
_symmetry.space_group_name_H-M   'P 1'
#
loop_
_entity.id
_entity.type
_entity.pdbx_description
1 polymer ?
#
loop_
_entity_poly.entity_id
_entity_poly.type
_entity_poly.pdbx_seq_one_letter_code
_entity_poly.pdbx_strand_id
1 'polypeptide(L)'
;MKNSLLLSCCFLFILAAGPTCTARSSAQQPEIQGTPVTDYTSLLAKLRAAGVNIEPLEEVDQPFFSVKGKAIELYGDHVQIFEYPNASAADAEARLVSPSGMAVGNTRMHWLGPPRFYKKEKLIVLYIGDNEKVTKALEGVLGRHFAGR
;
A
#
# COMPACT_ATOMS: atom_id res chain seq x y z
N MET A 1 -17.34 10.53 -51.52
CA MET A 1 -17.07 9.87 -52.83
C MET A 1 -15.61 9.43 -52.78
N LYS A 2 -15.19 8.19 -52.94
CA LYS A 2 -15.75 7.05 -53.66
C LYS A 2 -15.20 5.77 -53.04
N ASN A 3 -16.09 4.78 -52.96
CA ASN A 3 -15.77 3.39 -52.76
C ASN A 3 -15.05 2.81 -53.99
N SER A 4 -14.32 1.72 -53.73
CA SER A 4 -14.21 0.51 -54.58
C SER A 4 -13.29 0.52 -55.81
N LEU A 5 -12.33 -0.42 -55.81
CA LEU A 5 -12.03 -1.37 -56.90
C LEU A 5 -11.04 -2.42 -56.36
N LEU A 6 -11.51 -3.62 -55.96
CA LEU A 6 -11.38 -4.88 -56.71
C LEU A 6 -10.02 -5.09 -57.42
N LEU A 7 -9.22 -6.04 -56.94
CA LEU A 7 -8.42 -6.86 -57.83
C LEU A 7 -8.27 -8.29 -57.29
N SER A 8 -8.80 -9.20 -58.10
CA SER A 8 -8.70 -10.65 -58.06
C SER A 8 -7.25 -11.13 -58.13
N CYS A 9 -6.87 -12.08 -57.28
CA CYS A 9 -5.77 -12.99 -57.55
C CYS A 9 -6.09 -14.35 -56.91
N CYS A 10 -6.55 -15.29 -57.74
CA CYS A 10 -6.51 -16.71 -57.45
C CYS A 10 -5.06 -17.13 -57.27
N PHE A 11 -4.67 -17.50 -56.04
CA PHE A 11 -3.55 -18.40 -55.82
C PHE A 11 -4.01 -19.55 -54.92
N LEU A 12 -4.38 -20.64 -55.58
CA LEU A 12 -4.31 -21.97 -54.97
C LEU A 12 -2.84 -22.29 -54.74
N PHE A 13 -2.41 -22.41 -53.48
CA PHE A 13 -1.22 -23.17 -53.11
C PHE A 13 -1.44 -23.93 -51.79
N ILE A 14 -1.74 -25.22 -51.96
CA ILE A 14 -1.09 -26.38 -51.35
C ILE A 14 -0.84 -26.38 -49.83
N LEU A 15 -1.47 -27.35 -49.17
CA LEU A 15 -1.17 -27.88 -47.83
C LEU A 15 0.34 -28.19 -47.66
N ALA A 16 0.94 -27.68 -46.57
CA ALA A 16 2.08 -28.34 -45.93
C ALA A 16 2.03 -28.11 -44.41
N ALA A 17 2.25 -29.21 -43.68
CA ALA A 17 2.06 -29.40 -42.27
C ALA A 17 3.09 -28.69 -41.38
N GLY A 18 2.65 -28.33 -40.17
CA GLY A 18 3.53 -28.03 -39.04
C GLY A 18 2.82 -27.11 -38.04
N PRO A 19 2.36 -27.59 -36.87
CA PRO A 19 2.01 -26.69 -35.80
C PRO A 19 3.30 -26.07 -35.29
N THR A 20 3.61 -24.86 -35.73
CA THR A 20 4.59 -24.02 -35.07
C THR A 20 4.06 -23.78 -33.66
N CYS A 21 4.61 -24.52 -32.69
CA CYS A 21 4.54 -24.15 -31.29
C CYS A 21 5.25 -22.81 -31.15
N THR A 22 4.54 -21.72 -31.42
CA THR A 22 4.90 -20.42 -30.92
C THR A 22 4.74 -20.52 -29.41
N ALA A 23 5.86 -20.81 -28.72
CA ALA A 23 5.95 -20.60 -27.29
C ALA A 23 5.59 -19.13 -27.05
N ARG A 24 4.32 -18.91 -26.68
CA ARG A 24 3.83 -17.64 -26.19
C ARG A 24 4.63 -17.40 -24.93
N SER A 25 5.71 -16.64 -25.08
CA SER A 25 6.42 -16.01 -23.98
C SER A 25 5.35 -15.36 -23.13
N SER A 26 4.99 -16.03 -22.05
CA SER A 26 4.15 -15.47 -21.01
C SER A 26 5.01 -14.35 -20.46
N ALA A 27 4.77 -13.14 -20.96
CA ALA A 27 5.25 -11.93 -20.36
C ALA A 27 4.92 -12.06 -18.87
N GLN A 28 5.97 -12.18 -18.07
CA GLN A 28 5.93 -12.19 -16.63
C GLN A 28 5.08 -10.98 -16.20
N GLN A 29 3.81 -11.24 -15.90
CA GLN A 29 2.98 -10.31 -15.15
C GLN A 29 3.64 -10.26 -13.77
N PRO A 30 4.22 -9.13 -13.31
CA PRO A 30 4.79 -9.10 -11.97
C PRO A 30 3.66 -9.40 -10.99
N GLU A 31 3.80 -10.48 -10.23
CA GLU A 31 2.88 -10.88 -9.17
C GLU A 31 2.94 -9.85 -8.03
N ILE A 32 2.31 -8.68 -8.21
CA ILE A 32 2.16 -7.66 -7.16
C ILE A 32 1.23 -8.17 -6.03
N GLN A 33 0.59 -9.32 -6.20
CA GLN A 33 -0.25 -9.94 -5.18
C GLN A 33 0.57 -10.51 -4.01
N GLY A 34 1.88 -10.74 -4.16
CA GLY A 34 2.70 -11.47 -3.17
C GLY A 34 3.72 -10.67 -2.34
N THR A 35 4.03 -9.42 -2.66
CA THR A 35 5.10 -8.69 -1.95
C THR A 35 4.72 -8.34 -0.50
N PRO A 36 5.41 -8.82 0.54
CA PRO A 36 5.08 -8.45 1.91
C PRO A 36 5.33 -6.96 2.14
N VAL A 37 4.56 -6.34 3.04
CA VAL A 37 4.86 -4.99 3.52
C VAL A 37 5.98 -5.08 4.54
N THR A 38 7.13 -4.48 4.21
CA THR A 38 8.35 -4.50 5.03
C THR A 38 8.86 -3.11 5.39
N ASP A 39 8.44 -2.09 4.65
CA ASP A 39 8.93 -0.71 4.73
C ASP A 39 7.93 0.28 4.12
N TYR A 40 8.24 1.58 4.18
CA TYR A 40 7.38 2.63 3.64
C TYR A 40 7.08 2.43 2.15
N THR A 41 8.09 2.09 1.35
CA THR A 41 7.96 1.94 -0.10
C THR A 41 7.04 0.79 -0.47
N SER A 42 7.21 -0.36 0.17
CA SER A 42 6.36 -1.55 -0.03
C SER A 42 4.93 -1.33 0.48
N LEU A 43 4.73 -0.57 1.57
CA LEU A 43 3.41 -0.13 2.02
C LEU A 43 2.70 0.71 0.94
N LEU A 44 3.37 1.74 0.41
CA LEU A 44 2.76 2.59 -0.62
C LEU A 44 2.47 1.80 -1.90
N ALA A 45 3.37 0.90 -2.30
CA ALA A 45 3.15 0.02 -3.44
C ALA A 45 1.91 -0.85 -3.25
N LYS A 46 1.70 -1.41 -2.05
CA LYS A 46 0.52 -2.23 -1.73
C LYS A 46 -0.77 -1.44 -1.69
N LEU A 47 -0.77 -0.26 -1.08
CA LEU A 47 -1.94 0.61 -1.07
C LEU A 47 -2.32 1.05 -2.49
N ARG A 48 -1.36 1.39 -3.35
CA ARG A 48 -1.64 1.69 -4.78
C ARG A 48 -2.16 0.48 -5.54
N ALA A 49 -1.59 -0.71 -5.30
CA ALA A 49 -2.07 -1.95 -5.91
C ALA A 49 -3.49 -2.32 -5.48
N ALA A 50 -3.92 -1.88 -4.29
CA ALA A 50 -5.30 -2.01 -3.82
C ALA A 50 -6.25 -0.96 -4.46
N GLY A 51 -5.79 -0.17 -5.43
CA GLY A 51 -6.57 0.83 -6.13
C GLY A 51 -6.75 2.15 -5.36
N VAL A 52 -5.90 2.40 -4.36
CA VAL A 52 -5.97 3.62 -3.54
C VAL A 52 -5.07 4.70 -4.12
N ASN A 53 -5.60 5.91 -4.30
CA ASN A 53 -4.77 7.07 -4.62
C ASN A 53 -4.01 7.53 -3.36
N ILE A 54 -2.72 7.80 -3.51
CA ILE A 54 -1.85 8.20 -2.39
C ILE A 54 -1.03 9.41 -2.80
N GLU A 55 -1.18 10.48 -2.06
CA GLU A 55 -0.33 11.68 -2.19
C GLU A 55 0.64 11.73 -1.01
N PRO A 56 1.97 11.67 -1.22
CA PRO A 56 2.94 11.92 -0.16
C PRO A 56 2.83 13.36 0.34
N LEU A 57 2.88 13.53 1.65
CA LEU A 57 2.89 14.83 2.32
C LEU A 57 4.25 15.08 2.99
N GLU A 58 4.32 16.17 3.75
CA GLU A 58 5.51 16.56 4.50
C GLU A 58 5.87 15.56 5.61
N GLU A 59 7.10 15.69 6.10
CA GLU A 59 7.56 14.98 7.28
C GLU A 59 6.76 15.43 8.51
N VAL A 60 6.44 14.50 9.39
CA VAL A 60 5.72 14.75 10.64
C VAL A 60 6.60 14.38 11.83
N ASP A 61 6.59 15.24 12.84
CA ASP A 61 7.28 14.99 14.10
C ASP A 61 6.30 14.61 15.20
N GLN A 62 6.50 13.43 15.78
CA GLN A 62 5.81 13.02 16.99
C GLN A 62 6.86 12.84 18.09
N PRO A 63 6.98 13.78 19.05
CA PRO A 63 8.11 13.82 19.98
C PRO A 63 8.16 12.63 20.95
N PHE A 64 7.15 11.75 20.92
CA PHE A 64 7.06 10.52 21.69
C PHE A 64 7.51 9.27 20.93
N PHE A 65 7.87 9.39 19.65
CA PHE A 65 8.57 8.35 18.88
C PHE A 65 9.99 8.82 18.56
N SER A 66 10.94 7.90 18.53
CA SER A 66 12.36 8.22 18.28
C SER A 66 12.69 8.59 16.83
N VAL A 67 11.77 8.35 15.89
CA VAL A 67 11.95 8.65 14.46
C VAL A 67 10.95 9.69 13.98
N LYS A 68 11.35 10.45 12.96
CA LYS A 68 10.42 11.28 12.20
C LYS A 68 9.51 10.39 11.35
N GLY A 69 8.26 10.79 11.22
CA GLY A 69 7.27 10.12 10.38
C GLY A 69 7.15 10.80 9.02
N LYS A 70 6.58 10.09 8.05
CA LYS A 70 6.11 10.66 6.79
C LYS A 70 4.59 10.62 6.76
N ALA A 71 3.95 11.70 6.33
CA ALA A 71 2.52 11.70 6.13
C ALA A 71 2.16 11.32 4.68
N ILE A 72 1.03 10.65 4.50
CA ILE A 72 0.37 10.47 3.21
C ILE A 72 -1.09 10.88 3.32
N GLU A 73 -1.67 11.32 2.22
CA GLU A 73 -3.11 11.49 2.09
C GLU A 73 -3.75 10.22 1.52
N LEU A 74 -4.83 9.77 2.16
CA LEU A 74 -5.64 8.63 1.75
C LEU A 74 -7.11 9.02 1.86
N TYR A 75 -7.84 9.09 0.75
CA TYR A 75 -9.25 9.48 0.72
C TYR A 75 -9.57 10.83 1.40
N GLY A 76 -8.64 11.79 1.35
CA GLY A 76 -8.80 13.11 1.99
C GLY A 76 -8.36 13.17 3.46
N ASP A 77 -7.93 12.05 4.04
CA ASP A 77 -7.44 11.97 5.41
C ASP A 77 -5.92 11.76 5.46
N HIS A 78 -5.28 12.20 6.55
CA HIS A 78 -3.85 12.02 6.74
C HIS A 78 -3.51 10.74 7.52
N VAL A 79 -2.53 10.00 7.02
CA VAL A 79 -1.96 8.82 7.69
C VAL A 79 -0.47 9.06 7.90
N GLN A 80 -0.01 8.89 9.14
CA GLN A 80 1.39 9.09 9.52
C GLN A 80 2.12 7.74 9.60
N ILE A 81 3.28 7.63 8.98
CA ILE A 81 4.06 6.40 8.87
C ILE A 81 5.45 6.62 9.48
N PHE A 82 5.77 5.86 10.52
CA PHE A 82 7.05 5.87 11.22
C PHE A 82 7.82 4.60 10.85
N GLU A 83 8.93 4.77 10.14
CA GLU A 83 9.79 3.66 9.74
C GLU A 83 11.05 3.63 10.61
N TYR A 84 11.23 2.51 11.30
CA TYR A 84 12.35 2.27 12.20
C TYR A 84 13.50 1.53 11.50
N PRO A 85 14.71 1.50 12.08
CA PRO A 85 15.82 0.74 11.48
C PRO A 85 15.54 -0.75 11.30
N ASN A 86 14.70 -1.34 12.17
CA ASN A 86 14.32 -2.76 12.12
C ASN A 86 13.02 -3.01 12.90
N ALA A 87 12.49 -4.23 12.77
CA ALA A 87 11.23 -4.62 13.41
C ALA A 87 11.29 -4.59 14.95
N SER A 88 12.44 -4.93 15.54
CA SER A 88 12.62 -4.91 17.01
C SER A 88 12.53 -3.49 17.58
N ALA A 89 13.08 -2.50 16.87
CA ALA A 89 12.95 -1.10 17.24
C ALA A 89 11.49 -0.61 17.17
N ALA A 90 10.76 -0.98 16.11
CA ALA A 90 9.32 -0.70 16.02
C ALA A 90 8.53 -1.40 17.14
N ASP A 91 8.88 -2.64 17.49
CA ASP A 91 8.23 -3.38 18.58
C ASP A 91 8.46 -2.75 19.95
N ALA A 92 9.67 -2.21 20.20
CA ALA A 92 9.99 -1.51 21.44
C ALA A 92 9.13 -0.24 21.59
N GLU A 93 8.95 0.51 20.52
CA GLU A 93 8.16 1.75 20.50
C GLU A 93 6.65 1.48 20.56
N ALA A 94 6.17 0.43 19.87
CA ALA A 94 4.78 0.01 19.93
C ALA A 94 4.35 -0.37 21.36
N ARG A 95 5.24 -0.95 22.16
CA ARG A 95 4.97 -1.28 23.58
C ARG A 95 4.74 -0.07 24.47
N LEU A 96 5.19 1.12 24.05
CA LEU A 96 4.93 2.36 24.78
C LEU A 96 3.49 2.85 24.57
N VAL A 97 2.85 2.44 23.48
CA VAL A 97 1.47 2.85 23.17
C VAL A 97 0.50 2.06 24.05
N SER A 98 -0.28 2.78 24.86
CA SER A 98 -1.34 2.17 25.66
C SER A 98 -2.37 1.44 24.78
N PRO A 99 -3.10 0.42 25.27
CA PRO A 99 -4.12 -0.28 24.48
C PRO A 99 -5.18 0.65 23.86
N SER A 100 -5.51 1.75 24.54
CA SER A 100 -6.46 2.76 24.06
C SER A 100 -5.90 3.71 22.98
N GLY A 101 -4.58 3.74 22.76
CA GLY A 101 -3.92 4.73 21.90
C GLY A 101 -3.89 6.16 22.48
N MET A 102 -4.40 6.38 23.69
CA MET A 102 -4.51 7.72 24.32
C MET A 102 -3.27 8.13 25.12
N ALA A 103 -2.30 7.22 25.25
CA ALA A 103 -1.01 7.50 25.88
C ALA A 103 0.11 6.75 25.15
N VAL A 104 1.28 7.40 25.07
CA VAL A 104 2.53 6.81 24.59
C VAL A 104 3.61 7.09 25.64
N GLY A 105 4.11 6.03 26.28
CA GLY A 105 4.97 6.15 27.46
C GLY A 105 4.25 6.90 28.58
N ASN A 106 4.86 8.00 29.04
CA ASN A 106 4.28 8.87 30.09
C ASN A 106 3.46 10.04 29.52
N THR A 107 3.35 10.15 28.19
CA THR A 107 2.68 11.27 27.53
C THR A 107 1.23 10.91 27.21
N ARG A 108 0.29 11.73 27.66
CA ARG A 108 -1.14 11.62 27.30
C ARG A 108 -1.46 12.48 26.10
N MET A 109 -2.25 11.94 25.19
CA MET A 109 -2.57 12.58 23.92
C MET A 109 -4.04 13.00 23.90
N HIS A 110 -4.31 14.18 23.33
CA HIS A 110 -5.66 14.67 23.07
C HIS A 110 -5.83 14.77 21.57
N TRP A 111 -6.25 13.67 20.97
CA TRP A 111 -6.44 13.57 19.53
C TRP A 111 -7.71 14.31 19.09
N LEU A 112 -7.71 14.81 17.84
CA LEU A 112 -8.89 15.41 17.21
C LEU A 112 -9.91 14.36 16.73
N GLY A 113 -9.54 13.08 16.75
CA GLY A 113 -10.36 11.94 16.37
C GLY A 113 -9.86 10.65 17.03
N PRO A 114 -10.54 9.51 16.82
CA PRO A 114 -10.11 8.26 17.41
C PRO A 114 -8.77 7.80 16.79
N PRO A 115 -7.74 7.53 17.60
CA PRO A 115 -6.46 7.05 17.10
C PRO A 115 -6.55 5.56 16.76
N ARG A 116 -5.85 5.14 15.71
CA ARG A 116 -5.58 3.74 15.37
C ARG A 116 -4.12 3.57 15.05
N PHE A 117 -3.46 2.70 15.81
CA PHE A 117 -2.07 2.35 15.62
C PHE A 117 -1.95 0.97 14.99
N TYR A 118 -1.29 0.89 13.84
CA TYR A 118 -0.98 -0.36 13.16
C TYR A 118 0.52 -0.61 13.27
N LYS A 119 0.90 -1.89 13.25
CA LYS A 119 2.31 -2.30 13.24
C LYS A 119 2.53 -3.38 12.20
N LYS A 120 3.59 -3.23 11.40
CA LYS A 120 4.03 -4.23 10.43
C LYS A 120 5.53 -4.12 10.22
N GLU A 121 6.27 -5.19 10.46
CA GLU A 121 7.74 -5.20 10.39
C GLU A 121 8.36 -4.00 11.14
N LYS A 122 9.09 -3.13 10.46
CA LYS A 122 9.71 -1.93 11.02
C LYS A 122 8.82 -0.68 10.95
N LEU A 123 7.53 -0.83 10.69
CA LEU A 123 6.57 0.28 10.57
C LEU A 123 5.65 0.36 11.79
N ILE A 124 5.45 1.59 12.28
CA ILE A 124 4.26 1.98 13.02
C ILE A 124 3.48 2.96 12.15
N VAL A 125 2.17 2.75 12.00
CA VAL A 125 1.29 3.65 11.24
C VAL A 125 0.22 4.19 12.16
N LEU A 126 0.05 5.51 12.18
CA LEU A 126 -0.95 6.22 12.97
C LEU A 126 -1.97 6.87 12.04
N TYR A 127 -3.22 6.51 12.23
CA TYR A 127 -4.37 7.19 11.64
C TYR A 127 -5.24 7.78 12.75
N ILE A 128 -5.67 9.03 12.61
CA ILE A 128 -6.54 9.73 13.56
C ILE A 128 -7.78 10.18 12.80
N GLY A 129 -8.91 9.53 13.02
CA GLY A 129 -10.16 9.78 12.27
C GLY A 129 -11.05 8.56 12.23
N ASP A 130 -12.21 8.63 11.58
CA ASP A 130 -13.22 7.57 11.53
C ASP A 130 -13.65 7.18 10.11
N ASN A 131 -12.91 7.64 9.09
CA ASN A 131 -13.15 7.31 7.69
C ASN A 131 -12.97 5.80 7.46
N GLU A 132 -14.08 5.10 7.23
CA GLU A 132 -14.07 3.65 7.04
C GLU A 132 -13.26 3.21 5.83
N LYS A 133 -13.18 4.04 4.77
CA LYS A 133 -12.41 3.70 3.57
C LYS A 133 -10.92 3.63 3.90
N VAL A 134 -10.44 4.57 4.72
CA VAL A 134 -9.06 4.59 5.21
C VAL A 134 -8.79 3.37 6.07
N THR A 135 -9.66 3.12 7.06
CA THR A 135 -9.50 1.99 7.98
C THR A 135 -9.48 0.65 7.23
N LYS A 136 -10.43 0.43 6.29
CA LYS A 136 -10.47 -0.79 5.47
C LYS A 136 -9.24 -0.95 4.59
N ALA A 137 -8.75 0.12 3.98
CA ALA A 137 -7.54 0.08 3.16
C ALA A 137 -6.28 -0.25 3.98
N LEU A 138 -6.12 0.37 5.15
CA LEU A 138 -5.00 0.09 6.05
C LEU A 138 -5.07 -1.32 6.61
N GLU A 139 -6.23 -1.78 7.10
CA GLU A 139 -6.39 -3.13 7.64
C GLU A 139 -6.19 -4.22 6.60
N GLY A 140 -6.61 -3.97 5.35
CA GLY A 140 -6.39 -4.90 4.24
C GLY A 140 -4.91 -5.13 3.91
N VAL A 141 -4.04 -4.17 4.24
CA VAL A 141 -2.61 -4.21 3.90
C VAL A 141 -1.73 -4.51 5.12
N LEU A 142 -2.06 -3.96 6.28
CA LEU A 142 -1.26 -4.04 7.51
C LEU A 142 -1.81 -5.09 8.51
N GLY A 143 -3.08 -5.46 8.39
CA GLY A 143 -3.82 -6.18 9.41
C GLY A 143 -4.46 -5.24 10.43
N ARG A 144 -5.09 -5.82 11.46
CA ARG A 144 -5.80 -5.04 12.50
C ARG A 144 -4.84 -4.13 13.26
N HIS A 145 -5.34 -2.96 13.66
CA HIS A 145 -4.64 -2.08 14.59
C HIS A 145 -4.38 -2.80 15.93
N PHE A 146 -3.24 -2.52 16.55
CA PHE A 146 -2.84 -3.11 17.83
C PHE A 146 -3.25 -2.24 19.03
N ALA A 147 -3.52 -0.96 18.81
CA ALA A 147 -4.00 -0.01 19.82
C ALA A 147 -4.93 1.02 19.21
N GLY A 148 -5.84 1.56 20.03
CA GLY A 148 -6.86 2.51 19.59
C GLY A 148 -8.26 1.91 19.50
N ARG A 149 -9.13 2.60 18.76
CA ARG A 149 -10.51 2.19 18.46
C ARG A 149 -10.87 2.60 17.04
#